data_AF-A0A968QNF5-F1
#
_entry.id   AF-A0A968QNF5-F1
#
_cell.length_a   1.000
_cell.length_b   1.000
_cell.length_c   1.000
_cell.angle_alpha   90.00
_cell.angle_beta   90.00
_cell.angle_gamma   90.00
#
_symmetry.space_group_name_H-M   'P 1'
#
loop_
_entity.id
_entity.type
_entity.pdbx_description
1 polymer ?
#
loop_
_entity_poly.entity_id
_entity_poly.type
_entity_poly.pdbx_seq_one_letter_code
_entity_poly.pdbx_strand_id
1 'polypeptide(L)'
;MPRLFIREMTRKGDIVLDPMMGSGTTLIESLMLDRNAIGCDIDPLSLRIAAAKLKSIDRMQASGIGRKILEKARNNLKNNPHFLEEELKTASAERNSSLSTTGLPKQLSQN
;
A
#
# COMPACT_ATOMS: atom_id res chain seq x y z
N MET A 1 -13.72 1.99 12.45
CA MET A 1 -15.17 2.13 12.73
C MET A 1 -16.06 1.03 12.14
N PRO A 2 -15.84 0.49 10.91
CA PRO A 2 -16.75 -0.53 10.34
C PRO A 2 -16.90 -1.77 11.23
N ARG A 3 -15.80 -2.18 11.86
CA ARG A 3 -15.73 -3.35 12.75
C ARG A 3 -16.81 -3.39 13.84
N LEU A 4 -17.15 -2.23 14.44
CA LEU A 4 -18.15 -2.17 15.50
C LEU A 4 -19.53 -2.55 14.95
N PHE A 5 -19.96 -1.90 13.87
CA PHE A 5 -21.25 -2.19 13.24
C PHE A 5 -21.36 -3.63 12.75
N ILE A 6 -20.32 -4.15 12.08
CA ILE A 6 -20.29 -5.54 11.62
C ILE A 6 -20.46 -6.49 12.81
N ARG A 7 -19.74 -6.26 13.92
CA ARG A 7 -19.79 -7.14 15.09
C ARG A 7 -21.16 -7.12 15.77
N GLU A 8 -21.75 -5.95 15.97
CA GLU A 8 -23.02 -5.82 16.71
C GLU A 8 -24.24 -6.18 15.86
N MET A 9 -24.17 -6.05 14.52
CA MET A 9 -25.33 -6.20 13.63
C MET A 9 -25.31 -7.50 12.81
N THR A 10 -24.25 -8.31 12.88
CA THR A 10 -24.14 -9.58 12.12
C THR A 10 -23.61 -10.70 12.99
N ARG A 11 -23.73 -11.94 12.52
CA ARG A 11 -23.18 -13.16 13.13
C ARG A 11 -22.06 -13.72 12.25
N LYS A 12 -21.23 -14.60 12.83
CA LYS A 12 -20.20 -15.30 12.05
C LYS A 12 -20.86 -16.08 10.91
N GLY A 13 -20.26 -16.03 9.72
CA GLY A 13 -20.79 -16.63 8.50
C GLY A 13 -21.76 -15.75 7.71
N ASP A 14 -22.32 -14.69 8.31
CA ASP A 14 -23.18 -13.75 7.58
C ASP A 14 -22.43 -13.04 6.44
N ILE A 15 -23.19 -12.53 5.47
CA ILE A 15 -22.66 -11.76 4.34
C ILE A 15 -22.84 -10.27 4.61
N VAL A 16 -21.75 -9.52 4.55
CA VAL A 16 -21.74 -8.05 4.60
C VAL A 16 -21.63 -7.49 3.19
N LEU A 17 -22.59 -6.67 2.78
CA LEU A 17 -22.56 -5.95 1.50
C LEU A 17 -22.16 -4.49 1.72
N ASP A 18 -21.18 -4.01 0.97
CA ASP A 18 -20.79 -2.60 0.92
C ASP A 18 -20.79 -2.07 -0.53
N PRO A 19 -21.85 -1.35 -0.96
CA PRO A 19 -22.00 -0.90 -2.34
C PRO A 19 -21.16 0.36 -2.69
N MET A 20 -20.44 0.92 -1.72
CA MET A 20 -19.53 2.06 -1.89
C MET A 20 -18.25 1.81 -1.08
N MET A 21 -17.63 0.66 -1.32
CA MET A 21 -16.60 0.11 -0.42
C MET A 21 -15.31 0.92 -0.38
N GLY A 22 -15.09 1.82 -1.35
CA GLY A 22 -13.85 2.55 -1.54
C GLY A 22 -12.65 1.61 -1.54
N SER A 23 -11.66 1.93 -0.71
CA SER A 23 -10.45 1.13 -0.57
C SER A 23 -10.63 -0.22 0.16
N GLY A 24 -11.85 -0.65 0.47
CA GLY A 24 -12.19 -2.00 0.93
C GLY A 24 -12.05 -2.27 2.43
N THR A 25 -12.00 -1.25 3.29
CA THR A 25 -11.83 -1.44 4.74
C THR A 25 -12.95 -2.27 5.37
N THR A 26 -14.21 -2.04 4.98
CA THR A 26 -15.38 -2.82 5.45
C THR A 26 -15.22 -4.31 5.13
N LEU A 27 -14.72 -4.64 3.94
CA LEU A 27 -14.52 -6.03 3.53
C LEU A 27 -13.46 -6.74 4.37
N ILE A 28 -12.32 -6.07 4.60
CA ILE A 28 -11.24 -6.61 5.43
C ILE A 28 -11.72 -6.86 6.85
N GLU A 29 -12.40 -5.88 7.46
CA GLU A 29 -12.92 -6.02 8.82
C GLU A 29 -13.97 -7.12 8.94
N SER A 30 -14.81 -7.29 7.90
CA SER A 30 -15.79 -8.38 7.84
C SER A 30 -15.11 -9.75 7.82
N LEU A 31 -14.11 -9.92 6.94
CA LEU A 31 -13.33 -11.15 6.86
C LEU A 31 -12.57 -11.44 8.16
N MET A 32 -11.98 -10.42 8.79
CA MET A 32 -11.30 -10.55 10.10
C MET A 32 -12.24 -10.93 11.25
N LEU A 33 -13.55 -10.75 11.09
CA LEU A 33 -14.57 -11.15 12.04
C LEU A 33 -15.24 -12.48 11.66
N ASP A 34 -14.68 -13.26 10.73
CA ASP A 34 -15.29 -14.51 10.22
C ASP A 34 -16.66 -14.28 9.54
N ARG A 35 -16.83 -13.17 8.81
CA ARG A 35 -17.99 -12.93 7.92
C ARG A 35 -17.56 -13.03 6.46
N ASN A 36 -18.51 -13.35 5.60
CA ASN A 36 -18.36 -13.18 4.17
C ASN A 36 -18.56 -11.71 3.79
N ALA A 37 -17.94 -11.25 2.71
CA ALA A 37 -18.02 -9.85 2.32
C ALA A 37 -18.14 -9.70 0.80
N ILE A 38 -19.04 -8.83 0.36
CA ILE A 38 -19.22 -8.44 -1.05
C ILE A 38 -19.13 -6.91 -1.09
N GLY A 39 -18.32 -6.37 -1.99
CA GLY A 39 -18.24 -4.93 -2.17
C GLY A 39 -18.10 -4.53 -3.62
N CYS A 40 -18.64 -3.36 -3.94
CA CYS A 40 -18.45 -2.70 -5.21
C CYS A 40 -18.13 -1.22 -5.01
N ASP A 41 -17.45 -0.65 -6.00
CA ASP A 41 -17.19 0.78 -6.09
C ASP A 41 -17.14 1.17 -7.56
N ILE A 42 -17.53 2.41 -7.86
CA ILE A 42 -17.48 2.94 -9.23
C ILE A 42 -16.05 3.37 -9.61
N ASP A 43 -15.23 3.74 -8.62
CA ASP A 43 -13.85 4.16 -8.86
C ASP A 43 -12.94 2.95 -9.12
N PRO A 44 -12.36 2.83 -10.32
CA PRO A 44 -11.46 1.73 -10.64
C PRO A 44 -10.20 1.70 -9.76
N LEU A 45 -9.74 2.85 -9.25
CA LEU A 45 -8.58 2.90 -8.36
C LEU A 45 -8.91 2.25 -7.01
N SER A 46 -10.08 2.58 -6.45
CA SER A 46 -10.62 1.96 -5.23
C SER A 46 -10.71 0.44 -5.35
N LEU A 47 -11.22 -0.08 -6.47
CA LEU A 47 -11.26 -1.52 -6.75
C LEU A 47 -9.87 -2.17 -6.72
N ARG A 48 -8.86 -1.52 -7.34
CA ARG A 48 -7.48 -2.02 -7.37
C ARG A 48 -6.83 -2.03 -5.99
N ILE A 49 -7.05 -0.98 -5.20
CA ILE A 49 -6.54 -0.88 -3.82
C ILE A 49 -7.20 -1.97 -2.96
N ALA A 50 -8.51 -2.14 -3.04
CA ALA A 50 -9.23 -3.16 -2.30
C ALA A 50 -8.72 -4.58 -2.66
N ALA A 51 -8.57 -4.88 -3.95
CA ALA A 51 -8.05 -6.16 -4.42
C ALA A 51 -6.62 -6.44 -3.90
N ALA A 52 -5.74 -5.42 -3.90
CA ALA A 52 -4.40 -5.55 -3.37
C ALA A 52 -4.39 -5.84 -1.86
N LYS A 53 -5.26 -5.17 -1.08
CA LYS A 53 -5.36 -5.38 0.37
C LYS A 53 -5.97 -6.74 0.74
N LEU A 54 -6.92 -7.23 -0.06
CA LEU A 54 -7.60 -8.51 0.17
C LEU A 54 -6.74 -9.71 -0.25
N LYS A 55 -5.73 -9.50 -1.10
CA LYS A 55 -4.82 -10.55 -1.53
C LYS A 55 -4.02 -11.07 -0.32
N SER A 56 -4.23 -12.33 0.03
CA SER A 56 -3.42 -12.99 1.06
C SER A 56 -1.97 -13.06 0.61
N ILE A 57 -1.06 -12.56 1.44
CA ILE A 57 0.38 -12.72 1.25
C ILE A 57 0.83 -13.91 2.09
N ASP A 58 1.49 -14.88 1.45
CA ASP A 58 2.17 -15.96 2.17
C ASP A 58 3.33 -15.35 2.99
N ARG A 59 3.20 -15.42 4.31
CA ARG A 59 4.19 -14.89 5.26
C ARG A 59 5.56 -15.55 5.07
N MET A 60 5.59 -16.85 4.76
CA MET A 60 6.82 -17.59 4.54
C MET A 60 7.50 -17.12 3.26
N GLN A 61 6.73 -16.97 2.18
CA GLN A 61 7.23 -16.41 0.93
C GLN A 61 7.76 -14.98 1.12
N ALA A 62 7.01 -14.10 1.79
CA ALA A 62 7.40 -12.72 2.05
C ALA A 62 8.69 -12.65 2.89
N SER A 63 8.79 -13.46 3.95
CA SER A 63 10.01 -13.56 4.76
C SER A 63 11.19 -14.09 3.95
N GLY A 64 10.97 -15.09 3.10
CA GLY A 64 12.00 -15.64 2.22
C GLY A 64 12.55 -14.62 1.22
N ILE A 65 11.67 -13.84 0.60
CA ILE A 65 12.07 -12.73 -0.28
C ILE A 65 12.84 -11.67 0.51
N GLY A 66 12.32 -11.26 1.68
CA GLY A 66 12.97 -10.29 2.55
C GLY A 66 14.39 -10.70 2.94
N ARG A 67 14.59 -11.98 3.30
CA ARG A 67 15.92 -12.52 3.61
C ARG A 67 16.88 -12.41 2.42
N LYS A 68 16.43 -12.78 1.20
CA LYS A 68 17.25 -12.67 -0.02
C LYS A 68 17.65 -11.23 -0.32
N ILE A 69 16.73 -10.28 -0.14
CA ILE A 69 17.01 -8.84 -0.31
C ILE A 69 18.09 -8.40 0.68
N LEU A 70 17.95 -8.77 1.95
CA LEU A 70 18.92 -8.43 3.00
C LEU A 70 20.30 -9.06 2.75
N GLU A 71 20.36 -10.30 2.29
CA GLU A 71 21.62 -10.96 1.92
C GLU A 71 22.32 -10.25 0.77
N LYS A 72 21.57 -9.93 -0.30
CA LYS A 72 22.11 -9.14 -1.43
C LYS A 72 22.64 -7.78 -0.97
N ALA A 73 21.86 -7.06 -0.16
CA ALA A 73 22.27 -5.77 0.38
C ALA A 73 23.56 -5.88 1.21
N ARG A 74 23.66 -6.88 2.09
CA ARG A 74 24.87 -7.15 2.88
C ARG A 74 26.08 -7.50 2.02
N ASN A 75 25.91 -8.30 0.98
CA ASN A 75 27.00 -8.68 0.08
C ASN A 75 27.49 -7.47 -0.72
N ASN A 76 26.57 -6.62 -1.21
CA ASN A 76 26.96 -5.38 -1.89
C ASN A 76 27.70 -4.42 -0.96
N LEU A 77 27.26 -4.27 0.30
CA LEU A 77 27.96 -3.44 1.29
C LEU A 77 29.38 -3.93 1.58
N LYS A 78 29.60 -5.25 1.62
CA LYS A 78 30.94 -5.83 1.86
C LYS A 78 31.87 -5.71 0.65
N ASN A 79 31.34 -5.93 -0.55
CA ASN A 79 32.16 -6.12 -1.74
C ASN A 79 32.25 -4.87 -2.63
N ASN A 80 31.34 -3.91 -2.49
CA ASN A 80 31.28 -2.68 -3.29
C ASN A 80 30.80 -1.46 -2.45
N PRO A 81 31.44 -1.15 -1.31
CA PRO A 81 31.01 -0.05 -0.43
C PRO A 81 31.05 1.31 -1.13
N HIS A 82 32.07 1.56 -1.97
CA HIS A 82 32.26 2.85 -2.64
C HIS A 82 31.21 3.10 -3.74
N PHE A 83 30.75 2.04 -4.43
CA PHE A 83 29.71 2.11 -5.45
C PHE A 83 28.34 2.45 -4.84
N LEU A 84 28.01 1.83 -3.69
CA LEU A 84 26.77 2.12 -2.98
C LEU A 84 26.69 3.55 -2.46
N GLU A 85 27.80 4.11 -1.98
CA GLU A 85 27.83 5.52 -1.54
C GLU A 85 27.60 6.49 -2.69
N GLU A 86 28.16 6.24 -3.88
CA GLU A 86 27.87 7.03 -5.08
C GLU A 86 26.41 6.87 -5.54
N GLU A 87 25.90 5.64 -5.59
CA GLU A 87 24.52 5.36 -6.02
C GLU A 87 23.50 6.01 -5.08
N LEU A 88 23.73 5.96 -3.76
CA LEU A 88 22.86 6.59 -2.76
C LEU A 88 22.90 8.12 -2.82
N LYS A 89 24.08 8.73 -3.05
CA LYS A 89 24.20 10.17 -3.27
C LYS A 89 23.42 10.61 -4.52
N THR A 90 23.55 9.84 -5.59
CA THR A 90 22.87 10.11 -6.88
C THR A 90 21.35 9.96 -6.74
N ALA A 91 20.88 8.85 -6.18
CA ALA A 91 19.44 8.58 -5.98
C ALA A 91 18.77 9.55 -4.98
N SER A 92 19.53 10.13 -4.04
CA SER A 92 19.03 11.17 -3.14
C SER A 92 18.94 12.53 -3.85
N ALA A 93 19.91 12.84 -4.71
CA ALA A 93 19.90 14.06 -5.52
C ALA A 93 18.73 14.08 -6.53
N GLU A 94 18.46 12.96 -7.20
CA GLU A 94 17.35 12.81 -8.15
C GLU A 94 15.97 12.94 -7.47
N ARG A 95 15.85 12.46 -6.23
CA ARG A 95 14.61 12.59 -5.44
C ARG A 95 14.36 14.04 -5.04
N ASN A 96 15.41 14.76 -4.66
CA ASN A 96 15.31 16.16 -4.27
C ASN A 96 15.03 17.09 -5.46
N SER A 97 15.53 16.76 -6.66
CA SER A 97 15.22 17.53 -7.87
C SER A 97 13.78 17.32 -8.36
N SER A 98 13.26 16.08 -8.30
CA SER A 98 11.89 15.74 -8.69
C SER A 98 10.81 16.28 -7.73
N LEU A 99 11.17 16.62 -6.50
CA LEU A 99 10.28 17.33 -5.55
C LEU A 99 10.20 18.85 -5.81
N SER A 100 11.18 19.43 -6.53
CA SER A 100 11.21 20.88 -6.82
C SER A 100 10.36 21.30 -8.03
N THR A 101 9.99 20.36 -8.91
CA THR A 101 9.24 20.64 -10.14
C THR A 101 7.72 20.56 -10.00
N THR A 102 7.19 20.13 -8.84
CA THR A 102 5.74 20.04 -8.56
C THR A 102 5.17 21.22 -7.76
N GLY A 103 5.91 22.32 -7.58
CA GLY A 103 5.46 23.52 -6.86
C GLY A 103 4.99 24.67 -7.75
N LEU A 104 3.66 24.75 -7.95
CA LEU A 104 2.81 25.89 -8.39
C LEU A 104 3.06 26.59 -9.76
N PRO A 105 2.00 26.80 -10.58
CA PRO A 105 2.06 27.69 -11.74
C PRO A 105 2.18 29.16 -11.32
N LYS A 106 3.10 29.90 -11.96
CA LYS A 106 3.12 31.36 -11.95
C LYS A 106 1.82 31.90 -12.57
N GLN A 107 0.99 32.56 -11.77
CA GLN A 107 0.08 33.62 -12.23
C GLN A 107 0.55 34.91 -11.52
N LEU A 108 1.19 35.86 -12.21
CA LEU A 108 0.58 36.94 -13.00
C LEU A 108 -0.54 37.68 -12.24
N SER A 109 -0.18 38.76 -11.55
CA SER A 109 -0.86 40.05 -11.75
C SER A 109 0.12 41.20 -11.51
N GLN A 110 0.51 41.84 -12.61
CA GLN A 110 0.68 43.28 -12.62
C GLN A 110 -0.69 43.90 -12.27
N ASN A 111 -0.72 44.75 -11.25
CA ASN A 111 -1.42 46.04 -11.20
C ASN A 111 -1.16 46.69 -9.84
#